data_AF-A0A1V8M407-F1
#
_entry.id   AF-A0A1V8M407-F1
#
_cell.length_a   1.000
_cell.length_b   1.000
_cell.length_c   1.000
_cell.angle_alpha   90.00
_cell.angle_beta   90.00
_cell.angle_gamma   90.00
#
_symmetry.space_group_name_H-M   'P 1'
#
loop_
_entity.id
_entity.type
_entity.pdbx_description
1 polymer ?
#
loop_
_entity_poly.entity_id
_entity_poly.type
_entity_poly.pdbx_seq_one_letter_code
_entity_poly.pdbx_strand_id
1 'polypeptide(L)'
;MSISHDSVNRFLNRESYTGRDLYNEASPTLNLKGGTLSVDDSVLDKPHSQYMAFVSHFWSGKHHRAVKGINLVTLYYTDTQGKHQPVNFRVVDKAEGKTKNDYFLDMLAEVLSWGLEPGFVTGDSWYSCVKNLKRIRNHQIGLLFALESNRLVSVEEGTWVQVKQLEVPEEGLVVWLKNFGYVKLFRTKLKDQLRHYISALPNDEQTKSFGSRDFTEQHDRHWQIEQYHRAIKQVCNIEQFQVRSKGAIKNHLFAAICGFVQLQKLSFAEVISNGYVTVKY
;
A
#
# COMPACT_ATOMS: atom_id res chain seq x y z
N MET A 1 -12.78 15.24 29.54
CA MET A 1 -14.05 14.92 28.85
C MET A 1 -14.25 13.41 28.99
N SER A 2 -15.28 12.93 29.69
CA SER A 2 -15.52 11.49 29.80
C SER A 2 -16.26 11.01 28.55
N ILE A 3 -15.60 10.19 27.74
CA ILE A 3 -16.21 9.55 26.58
C ILE A 3 -17.06 8.37 27.09
N SER A 4 -18.36 8.36 26.76
CA SER A 4 -19.25 7.25 27.13
C SER A 4 -19.40 6.27 25.98
N HIS A 5 -19.66 4.99 26.29
CA HIS A 5 -19.92 3.96 25.29
C HIS A 5 -21.03 4.36 24.30
N ASP A 6 -22.10 4.97 24.80
CA ASP A 6 -23.22 5.42 23.97
C ASP A 6 -22.86 6.57 23.04
N SER A 7 -21.99 7.49 23.49
CA SER A 7 -21.48 8.56 22.62
C SER A 7 -20.66 8.01 21.46
N VAL A 8 -19.83 6.98 21.70
CA VAL A 8 -19.03 6.32 20.66
C VAL A 8 -19.94 5.60 19.67
N ASN A 9 -20.92 4.83 20.14
CA ASN A 9 -21.85 4.16 19.24
C ASN A 9 -22.68 5.13 18.39
N ARG A 10 -23.11 6.26 18.96
CA ARG A 10 -23.81 7.31 18.19
C ARG A 10 -22.90 7.92 17.13
N PHE A 11 -21.65 8.25 17.48
CA PHE A 11 -20.66 8.75 16.54
C PHE A 11 -20.47 7.77 15.37
N LEU A 12 -20.20 6.50 15.67
CA LEU A 12 -19.95 5.48 14.64
C LEU A 12 -21.13 5.29 13.68
N ASN A 13 -22.37 5.45 14.13
CA ASN A 13 -23.54 5.28 13.27
C ASN A 13 -24.00 6.56 12.56
N ARG A 14 -23.55 7.74 13.02
CA ARG A 14 -23.98 9.04 12.46
C ARG A 14 -23.02 9.59 11.40
N GLU A 15 -21.72 9.47 11.65
CA GLU A 15 -20.72 10.08 10.76
C GLU A 15 -20.55 9.29 9.46
N SER A 16 -19.87 9.87 8.47
CA SER A 16 -19.53 9.20 7.22
C SER A 16 -18.18 9.68 6.72
N TYR A 17 -17.11 9.08 7.25
CA TYR A 17 -15.75 9.43 6.85
C TYR A 17 -15.29 8.69 5.59
N THR A 18 -14.47 9.38 4.81
CA THR A 18 -14.00 8.98 3.49
C THR A 18 -12.47 9.06 3.40
N GLY A 19 -11.92 8.60 2.28
CA GLY A 19 -10.50 8.80 1.98
C GLY A 19 -10.07 10.27 1.94
N ARG A 20 -10.98 11.18 1.56
CA ARG A 20 -10.69 12.62 1.53
C ARG A 20 -10.50 13.18 2.95
N ASP A 21 -11.29 12.70 3.91
CA ASP A 21 -11.14 13.10 5.30
C ASP A 21 -9.80 12.65 5.87
N LEU A 22 -9.37 11.41 5.55
CA LEU A 22 -8.06 10.92 5.95
C LEU A 22 -6.94 11.74 5.31
N TYR A 23 -7.07 12.07 4.02
CA TYR A 23 -6.10 12.92 3.33
C TYR A 23 -5.95 14.27 4.02
N ASN A 24 -7.06 14.93 4.37
CA ASN A 24 -7.05 16.22 5.07
C ASN A 24 -6.41 16.14 6.46
N GLU A 25 -6.54 15.00 7.14
CA GLU A 25 -5.86 14.77 8.42
C GLU A 25 -4.35 14.60 8.27
N ALA A 26 -3.90 13.90 7.22
CA ALA A 26 -2.49 13.54 7.03
C ALA A 26 -1.66 14.63 6.33
N SER A 27 -2.21 15.19 5.24
CA SER A 27 -1.50 16.09 4.32
C SER A 27 -0.83 17.31 4.96
N PRO A 28 -1.36 17.96 6.03
CA PRO A 28 -0.74 19.17 6.59
C PRO A 28 0.67 18.97 7.16
N THR A 29 1.06 17.72 7.42
CA THR A 29 2.39 17.40 8.00
C THR A 29 3.37 16.79 7.01
N LEU A 30 2.99 16.70 5.74
CA LEU A 30 3.76 16.03 4.68
C LEU A 30 4.21 17.03 3.60
N ASN A 31 5.40 16.82 3.03
CA ASN A 31 5.73 17.39 1.73
C ASN A 31 5.06 16.58 0.60
N LEU A 32 4.03 17.16 -0.03
CA LEU A 32 3.21 16.47 -1.03
C LEU A 32 3.89 16.25 -2.39
N LYS A 33 5.15 16.67 -2.56
CA LYS A 33 5.87 16.60 -3.84
C LYS A 33 7.09 15.67 -3.78
N GLY A 34 7.22 14.82 -4.80
CA GLY A 34 8.41 14.01 -5.07
C GLY A 34 8.60 12.77 -4.18
N GLY A 35 7.69 12.52 -3.23
CA GLY A 35 7.76 11.33 -2.37
C GLY A 35 7.31 10.04 -3.05
N THR A 36 7.18 8.99 -2.27
CA THR A 36 6.86 7.63 -2.71
C THR A 36 5.47 7.23 -2.20
N LEU A 37 4.56 6.89 -3.10
CA LEU A 37 3.20 6.44 -2.80
C LEU A 37 3.11 4.91 -2.90
N SER A 38 2.98 4.24 -1.77
CA SER A 38 2.91 2.78 -1.69
C SER A 38 1.45 2.32 -1.64
N VAL A 39 1.11 1.27 -2.40
CA VAL A 39 -0.15 0.53 -2.28
C VAL A 39 0.11 -0.86 -1.69
N ASP A 40 -0.71 -1.23 -0.72
CA ASP A 40 -0.78 -2.57 -0.15
C ASP A 40 -2.17 -2.78 0.47
N ASP A 41 -2.53 -4.02 0.81
CA ASP A 41 -3.73 -4.34 1.56
C ASP A 41 -3.48 -5.26 2.75
N SER A 42 -4.31 -5.07 3.78
CA SER A 42 -4.32 -5.94 4.95
C SER A 42 -5.70 -6.55 5.16
N VAL A 43 -5.72 -7.85 5.48
CA VAL A 43 -6.93 -8.51 5.97
C VAL A 43 -7.03 -8.30 7.47
N LEU A 44 -8.12 -7.70 7.91
CA LEU A 44 -8.50 -7.53 9.31
C LEU A 44 -9.28 -8.77 9.76
N ASP A 45 -8.69 -9.57 10.64
CA ASP A 45 -9.22 -10.87 11.01
C ASP A 45 -10.58 -10.75 11.75
N LYS A 46 -11.61 -11.46 11.28
CA LYS A 46 -12.93 -11.54 11.92
C LYS A 46 -13.44 -13.00 11.98
N PRO A 47 -12.70 -13.93 12.61
CA PRO A 47 -12.97 -15.38 12.55
C PRO A 47 -14.34 -15.77 13.10
N HIS A 48 -14.84 -15.07 14.12
CA HIS A 48 -16.11 -15.37 14.78
C HIS A 48 -17.32 -14.59 14.24
N SER A 49 -17.13 -13.74 13.22
CA SER A 49 -18.24 -12.96 12.66
C SER A 49 -19.12 -13.84 11.78
N GLN A 50 -20.44 -13.78 11.91
CA GLN A 50 -21.38 -14.47 10.99
C GLN A 50 -22.19 -13.50 10.14
N TYR A 51 -22.62 -12.36 10.71
CA TYR A 51 -23.49 -11.36 10.06
C TYR A 51 -22.91 -9.96 10.22
N MET A 52 -21.85 -9.64 9.47
CA MET A 52 -21.15 -8.36 9.53
C MET A 52 -20.84 -7.89 8.11
N ALA A 53 -21.11 -6.63 7.80
CA ALA A 53 -20.84 -6.10 6.47
C ALA A 53 -19.34 -6.13 6.13
N PHE A 54 -19.01 -6.22 4.85
CA PHE A 54 -17.65 -6.35 4.28
C PHE A 54 -16.89 -7.64 4.63
N VAL A 55 -17.40 -8.45 5.56
CA VAL A 55 -16.74 -9.71 5.92
C VAL A 55 -16.83 -10.70 4.77
N SER A 56 -15.67 -11.19 4.36
CA SER A 56 -15.55 -12.23 3.34
C SER A 56 -14.30 -13.07 3.60
N HIS A 57 -14.13 -14.15 2.84
CA HIS A 57 -12.87 -14.88 2.75
C HIS A 57 -11.88 -14.10 1.89
N PHE A 58 -10.70 -13.84 2.44
CA PHE A 58 -9.56 -13.23 1.79
C PHE A 58 -8.29 -14.02 2.11
N TRP A 59 -7.35 -14.11 1.17
CA TRP A 59 -6.05 -14.72 1.46
C TRP A 59 -5.31 -13.90 2.52
N SER A 60 -4.86 -14.54 3.60
CA SER A 60 -4.02 -13.89 4.60
C SER A 60 -2.60 -14.44 4.54
N GLY A 61 -1.64 -13.54 4.27
CA GLY A 61 -0.23 -13.87 4.31
C GLY A 61 0.24 -14.35 5.69
N LYS A 62 -0.42 -13.91 6.78
CA LYS A 62 -0.14 -14.35 8.16
C LYS A 62 -0.53 -15.81 8.39
N HIS A 63 -1.68 -16.23 7.86
CA HIS A 63 -2.24 -17.57 8.10
C HIS A 63 -1.93 -18.57 6.98
N HIS A 64 -1.36 -18.10 5.87
CA HIS A 64 -1.13 -18.88 4.64
C HIS A 64 -2.37 -19.63 4.14
N ARG A 65 -3.56 -19.02 4.34
CA ARG A 65 -4.85 -19.56 3.90
C ARG A 65 -5.87 -18.45 3.74
N ALA A 66 -7.00 -18.77 3.10
CA ALA A 66 -8.16 -17.91 3.12
C ALA A 66 -8.73 -17.81 4.55
N VAL A 67 -8.87 -16.58 5.05
CA VAL A 67 -9.45 -16.29 6.36
C VAL A 67 -10.64 -15.36 6.23
N LYS A 68 -11.55 -15.46 7.20
CA LYS A 68 -12.71 -14.58 7.29
C LYS A 68 -12.28 -13.25 7.89
N GLY A 69 -12.47 -12.17 7.14
CA GLY A 69 -12.03 -10.85 7.55
C GLY A 69 -12.55 -9.74 6.65
N ILE A 70 -12.06 -8.52 6.89
CA ILE A 70 -12.34 -7.32 6.10
C ILE A 70 -11.05 -6.91 5.41
N ASN A 71 -11.06 -6.73 4.09
CA ASN A 71 -9.87 -6.32 3.36
C ASN A 71 -9.80 -4.78 3.27
N LEU A 72 -8.69 -4.23 3.75
CA LEU A 72 -8.39 -2.80 3.78
C LEU A 72 -7.25 -2.51 2.79
N VAL A 73 -7.55 -1.81 1.70
CA VAL A 73 -6.56 -1.29 0.76
C VAL A 73 -6.11 0.08 1.25
N THR A 74 -4.81 0.31 1.33
CA THR A 74 -4.23 1.59 1.80
C THR A 74 -3.32 2.19 0.74
N LEU A 75 -3.38 3.50 0.57
CA LEU A 75 -2.31 4.29 -0.02
C LEU A 75 -1.50 4.96 1.10
N TYR A 76 -0.22 4.66 1.15
CA TYR A 76 0.71 5.14 2.17
C TYR A 76 1.80 5.98 1.53
N TYR A 77 1.96 7.22 1.95
CA TYR A 77 2.89 8.14 1.33
C TYR A 77 4.07 8.43 2.25
N THR A 78 5.28 8.31 1.71
CA THR A 78 6.53 8.72 2.35
C THR A 78 7.10 9.90 1.59
N ASP A 79 7.19 11.06 2.24
CA ASP A 79 7.69 12.28 1.61
C ASP A 79 9.22 12.29 1.45
N THR A 80 9.74 13.33 0.79
CA THR A 80 11.18 13.47 0.52
C THR A 80 12.03 13.73 1.77
N GLN A 81 11.40 14.02 2.91
CA GLN A 81 12.05 14.22 4.20
C GLN A 81 11.94 12.98 5.10
N GLY A 82 11.33 11.90 4.60
CA GLY A 82 11.13 10.65 5.35
C GLY A 82 9.90 10.64 6.25
N LYS A 83 9.07 11.68 6.27
CA LYS A 83 7.78 11.66 6.98
C LYS A 83 6.79 10.83 6.20
N HIS A 84 6.02 9.99 6.88
CA HIS A 84 5.22 8.97 6.22
C HIS A 84 3.89 8.67 6.93
N GLN A 85 2.79 8.70 6.19
CA GLN A 85 1.43 8.54 6.72
C GLN A 85 0.48 7.90 5.68
N PRO A 86 -0.64 7.27 6.12
CA PRO A 86 -1.68 6.82 5.20
C PRO A 86 -2.44 8.04 4.65
N VAL A 87 -2.58 8.12 3.33
CA VAL A 87 -3.20 9.27 2.64
C VAL A 87 -4.54 8.94 1.99
N ASN A 88 -4.86 7.66 1.82
CA ASN A 88 -6.17 7.19 1.36
C ASN A 88 -6.39 5.73 1.81
N PHE A 89 -7.64 5.32 1.99
CA PHE A 89 -7.99 3.93 2.36
C PHE A 89 -9.31 3.50 1.71
N ARG A 90 -9.47 2.20 1.44
CA ARG A 90 -10.72 1.61 0.95
C ARG A 90 -10.99 0.28 1.63
N VAL A 91 -12.25 0.06 1.96
CA VAL A 91 -12.75 -1.24 2.42
C VAL A 91 -13.31 -1.96 1.21
N VAL A 92 -12.80 -3.15 0.90
CA VAL A 92 -13.29 -3.95 -0.23
C VAL A 92 -14.72 -4.39 0.03
N ASP A 93 -15.64 -3.96 -0.83
CA ASP A 93 -17.03 -4.38 -0.81
C ASP A 93 -17.34 -5.24 -2.04
N LYS A 94 -17.60 -6.53 -1.82
CA LYS A 94 -17.95 -7.46 -2.90
C LYS A 94 -19.20 -7.05 -3.66
N ALA A 95 -20.11 -6.29 -3.04
CA ALA A 95 -21.33 -5.81 -3.69
C ALA A 95 -21.04 -4.76 -4.76
N GLU A 96 -19.88 -4.08 -4.73
CA GLU A 96 -19.50 -3.07 -5.73
C GLU A 96 -18.96 -3.70 -7.02
N GLY A 97 -18.66 -5.02 -7.03
CA GLY A 97 -18.08 -5.69 -8.20
C GLY A 97 -16.67 -5.21 -8.57
N LYS A 98 -16.03 -4.38 -7.73
CA LYS A 98 -14.69 -3.84 -7.94
C LYS A 98 -13.61 -4.80 -7.42
N THR A 99 -12.50 -4.89 -8.16
CA THR A 99 -11.30 -5.57 -7.67
C THR A 99 -10.44 -4.61 -6.82
N LYS A 100 -9.47 -5.15 -6.07
CA LYS A 100 -8.44 -4.32 -5.39
C LYS A 100 -7.69 -3.41 -6.36
N ASN A 101 -7.45 -3.88 -7.59
CA ASN A 101 -6.82 -3.07 -8.64
C ASN A 101 -7.71 -1.89 -9.06
N ASP A 102 -9.03 -2.07 -9.12
CA ASP A 102 -9.94 -0.96 -9.42
C ASP A 102 -9.99 0.06 -8.28
N TYR A 103 -10.05 -0.41 -7.02
CA TYR A 103 -9.92 0.49 -5.87
C TYR A 103 -8.61 1.27 -5.88
N PHE A 104 -7.48 0.62 -6.16
CA PHE A 104 -6.18 1.28 -6.27
C PHE A 104 -6.19 2.40 -7.32
N LEU A 105 -6.75 2.14 -8.51
CA LEU A 105 -6.78 3.15 -9.59
C LEU A 105 -7.68 4.34 -9.25
N ASP A 106 -8.82 4.09 -8.61
CA ASP A 106 -9.70 5.16 -8.11
C ASP A 106 -8.97 6.00 -7.06
N MET A 107 -8.37 5.35 -6.06
CA MET A 107 -7.63 6.01 -4.98
C MET A 107 -6.42 6.80 -5.51
N LEU A 108 -5.70 6.26 -6.50
CA LEU A 108 -4.58 6.94 -7.16
C LEU A 108 -5.07 8.21 -7.87
N ALA A 109 -6.12 8.10 -8.68
CA ALA A 109 -6.68 9.26 -9.39
C ALA A 109 -7.14 10.35 -8.41
N GLU A 110 -7.78 9.96 -7.31
CA GLU A 110 -8.20 10.87 -6.25
C GLU A 110 -7.04 11.62 -5.62
N VAL A 111 -6.02 10.92 -5.07
CA VAL A 111 -4.92 11.60 -4.36
C VAL A 111 -4.13 12.54 -5.27
N LEU A 112 -3.99 12.19 -6.56
CA LEU A 112 -3.39 13.08 -7.55
C LEU A 112 -4.27 14.33 -7.77
N SER A 113 -5.59 14.16 -7.91
CA SER A 113 -6.53 15.29 -8.05
C SER A 113 -6.59 16.19 -6.81
N TRP A 114 -6.24 15.63 -5.65
CA TRP A 114 -6.21 16.33 -4.37
C TRP A 114 -4.93 17.14 -4.13
N GLY A 115 -3.94 17.03 -5.02
CA GLY A 115 -2.69 17.78 -4.98
C GLY A 115 -1.46 16.98 -4.55
N LEU A 116 -1.56 15.65 -4.43
CA LEU A 116 -0.38 14.81 -4.23
C LEU A 116 0.39 14.66 -5.55
N GLU A 117 1.68 14.95 -5.53
CA GLU A 117 2.58 14.84 -6.69
C GLU A 117 3.70 13.84 -6.36
N PRO A 118 3.41 12.53 -6.28
CA PRO A 118 4.42 11.53 -5.95
C PRO A 118 5.42 11.37 -7.10
N GLY A 119 6.70 11.22 -6.75
CA GLY A 119 7.75 10.89 -7.72
C GLY A 119 7.77 9.40 -8.07
N PHE A 120 7.30 8.56 -7.16
CA PHE A 120 7.24 7.11 -7.32
C PHE A 120 5.92 6.51 -6.80
N VAL A 121 5.47 5.43 -7.43
CA VAL A 121 4.43 4.53 -6.92
C VAL A 121 5.00 3.14 -6.72
N THR A 122 4.75 2.52 -5.57
CA THR A 122 5.25 1.17 -5.26
C THR A 122 4.14 0.23 -4.83
N GLY A 123 4.33 -1.08 -5.03
CA GLY A 123 3.34 -2.08 -4.67
C GLY A 123 3.84 -3.52 -4.82
N ASP A 124 3.08 -4.44 -4.25
CA ASP A 124 3.34 -5.87 -4.39
C ASP A 124 2.99 -6.41 -5.79
N SER A 125 3.17 -7.72 -5.98
CA SER A 125 2.91 -8.37 -7.26
C SER A 125 1.43 -8.41 -7.62
N TRP A 126 0.51 -8.31 -6.66
CA TRP A 126 -0.93 -8.27 -6.88
C TRP A 126 -1.37 -7.00 -7.63
N TYR A 127 -0.67 -5.89 -7.38
CA TYR A 127 -0.92 -4.60 -8.04
C TYR A 127 -0.08 -4.40 -9.32
N SER A 128 0.79 -5.36 -9.69
CA SER A 128 1.68 -5.30 -10.87
C SER A 128 1.01 -5.59 -12.23
N CYS A 129 -0.32 -5.50 -12.30
CA CYS A 129 -1.04 -5.76 -13.55
C CYS A 129 -0.77 -4.65 -14.59
N VAL A 130 -0.78 -5.00 -15.88
CA VAL A 130 -0.41 -4.08 -16.97
C VAL A 130 -1.29 -2.81 -16.98
N LYS A 131 -2.58 -2.93 -16.62
CA LYS A 131 -3.51 -1.80 -16.50
C LYS A 131 -2.98 -0.76 -15.51
N ASN A 132 -2.53 -1.20 -14.33
CA ASN A 132 -1.99 -0.32 -13.30
C ASN A 132 -0.68 0.33 -13.73
N LEU A 133 0.27 -0.49 -14.23
CA LEU A 133 1.58 0.01 -14.65
C LEU A 133 1.44 1.08 -15.74
N LYS A 134 0.55 0.85 -16.73
CA LYS A 134 0.24 1.84 -17.77
C LYS A 134 -0.40 3.10 -17.20
N ARG A 135 -1.33 2.97 -16.24
CA ARG A 135 -1.95 4.15 -15.61
C ARG A 135 -0.90 5.02 -14.92
N ILE A 136 0.00 4.42 -14.15
CA ILE A 136 1.07 5.14 -13.44
C ILE A 136 2.00 5.84 -14.45
N ARG A 137 2.43 5.12 -15.50
CA ARG A 137 3.27 5.68 -16.57
C ARG A 137 2.60 6.86 -17.28
N ASN A 138 1.30 6.81 -17.52
CA ASN A 138 0.56 7.90 -18.16
C ASN A 138 0.57 9.19 -17.32
N HIS A 139 0.74 9.08 -16.00
CA HIS A 139 0.91 10.23 -15.11
C HIS A 139 2.37 10.70 -15.02
N GLN A 140 3.30 10.10 -15.77
CA GLN A 140 4.74 10.40 -15.72
C GLN A 140 5.32 10.21 -14.32
N ILE A 141 4.84 9.20 -13.59
CA ILE A 141 5.32 8.83 -12.25
C ILE A 141 6.20 7.58 -12.38
N GLY A 142 7.32 7.54 -11.66
CA GLY A 142 8.15 6.34 -11.57
C GLY A 142 7.40 5.20 -10.87
N LEU A 143 7.74 3.96 -11.16
CA LEU A 143 7.14 2.82 -10.48
C LEU A 143 8.18 1.81 -10.02
N LEU A 144 7.91 1.17 -8.88
CA LEU A 144 8.62 -0.01 -8.42
C LEU A 144 7.61 -1.05 -7.91
N PHE A 145 7.44 -2.16 -8.64
CA PHE A 145 6.49 -3.20 -8.26
C PHE A 145 7.17 -4.55 -8.15
N ALA A 146 6.77 -5.34 -7.15
CA ALA A 146 7.11 -6.76 -7.15
C ALA A 146 6.46 -7.44 -8.37
N LEU A 147 7.07 -8.53 -8.83
CA LEU A 147 6.66 -9.23 -10.04
C LEU A 147 6.59 -10.74 -9.79
N GLU A 148 5.49 -11.35 -10.22
CA GLU A 148 5.35 -12.81 -10.15
C GLU A 148 6.40 -13.53 -11.00
N SER A 149 6.93 -14.63 -10.47
CA SER A 149 8.02 -15.42 -11.06
C SER A 149 7.72 -15.97 -12.47
N ASN A 150 6.44 -16.13 -12.81
CA ASN A 150 5.96 -16.62 -14.10
C ASN A 150 5.66 -15.51 -15.12
N ARG A 151 5.87 -14.23 -14.78
CA ARG A 151 5.68 -13.12 -15.73
C ARG A 151 6.67 -13.24 -16.88
N LEU A 152 6.22 -12.84 -18.07
CA LEU A 152 7.00 -12.94 -19.30
C LEU A 152 7.76 -11.64 -19.56
N VAL A 153 9.06 -11.80 -19.82
CA VAL A 153 10.00 -10.73 -20.14
C VAL A 153 10.86 -11.14 -21.34
N SER A 154 11.45 -10.15 -22.01
CA SER A 154 12.34 -10.31 -23.16
C SER A 154 13.66 -9.59 -22.86
N VAL A 155 14.81 -10.26 -22.97
CA VAL A 155 16.13 -9.60 -22.94
C VAL A 155 16.51 -9.10 -24.34
N GLU A 156 16.07 -9.84 -25.35
CA GLU A 156 16.13 -9.48 -26.77
C GLU A 156 14.69 -9.42 -27.29
N GLU A 157 14.38 -8.48 -28.17
CA GLU A 157 13.02 -8.30 -28.69
C GLU A 157 12.51 -9.58 -29.38
N GLY A 158 11.35 -10.08 -28.94
CA GLY A 158 10.68 -11.24 -29.55
C GLY A 158 10.85 -12.57 -28.81
N THR A 159 11.84 -12.71 -27.93
CA THR A 159 12.10 -13.95 -27.17
C THR A 159 11.60 -13.86 -25.73
N TRP A 160 10.41 -14.41 -25.49
CA TRP A 160 9.74 -14.33 -24.18
C TRP A 160 10.13 -15.48 -23.25
N VAL A 161 10.69 -15.14 -22.10
CA VAL A 161 11.03 -16.09 -21.03
C VAL A 161 10.36 -15.70 -19.71
N GLN A 162 10.23 -16.66 -18.80
CA GLN A 162 9.73 -16.37 -17.46
C GLN A 162 10.82 -15.67 -16.65
N VAL A 163 10.43 -14.68 -15.84
CA VAL A 163 11.35 -13.92 -14.98
C VAL A 163 12.23 -14.83 -14.12
N LYS A 164 11.70 -15.95 -13.62
CA LYS A 164 12.45 -16.91 -12.80
C LYS A 164 13.62 -17.58 -13.53
N GLN A 165 13.61 -17.62 -14.86
CA GLN A 165 14.63 -18.29 -15.68
C GLN A 165 15.85 -17.40 -15.96
N LEU A 166 15.71 -16.08 -15.74
CA LEU A 166 16.80 -15.15 -15.98
C LEU A 166 17.86 -15.22 -14.87
N GLU A 167 19.07 -14.80 -15.16
CA GLU A 167 20.03 -14.33 -14.16
C GLU A 167 19.96 -12.81 -14.12
N VAL A 168 19.85 -12.22 -12.93
CA VAL A 168 19.70 -10.77 -12.76
C VAL A 168 20.86 -10.29 -11.90
N PRO A 169 21.75 -9.43 -12.43
CA PRO A 169 22.86 -8.88 -11.68
C PRO A 169 22.35 -7.90 -10.60
N GLU A 170 23.19 -7.60 -9.62
CA GLU A 170 22.87 -6.67 -8.52
C GLU A 170 22.48 -5.27 -9.03
N GLU A 171 23.13 -4.81 -10.10
CA GLU A 171 22.88 -3.51 -10.74
C GLU A 171 21.52 -3.45 -11.47
N GLY A 172 20.82 -4.58 -11.58
CA GLY A 172 19.58 -4.76 -12.33
C GLY A 172 19.81 -5.13 -13.80
N LEU A 173 18.83 -5.83 -14.37
CA LEU A 173 18.82 -6.25 -15.77
C LEU A 173 17.75 -5.48 -16.55
N VAL A 174 18.11 -4.87 -17.66
CA VAL A 174 17.13 -4.17 -18.49
C VAL A 174 16.43 -5.15 -19.43
N VAL A 175 15.10 -5.14 -19.45
CA VAL A 175 14.26 -6.08 -20.19
C VAL A 175 12.98 -5.42 -20.70
N TRP A 176 12.33 -6.05 -21.68
CA TRP A 176 10.95 -5.73 -22.06
C TRP A 176 9.97 -6.57 -21.25
N LEU A 177 9.07 -5.93 -20.50
CA LEU A 177 7.94 -6.59 -19.87
C LEU A 177 6.79 -6.73 -20.86
N LYS A 178 6.27 -7.96 -21.02
CA LYS A 178 5.19 -8.25 -21.97
C LYS A 178 3.98 -7.34 -21.76
N ASN A 179 3.47 -6.77 -22.86
CA ASN A 179 2.33 -5.85 -22.92
C ASN A 179 2.51 -4.50 -22.18
N PHE A 180 3.70 -4.22 -21.64
CA PHE A 180 4.00 -2.96 -20.95
C PHE A 180 5.12 -2.17 -21.63
N GLY A 181 6.27 -2.79 -21.85
CA GLY A 181 7.43 -2.14 -22.48
C GLY A 181 8.69 -2.24 -21.62
N TYR A 182 9.61 -1.31 -21.86
CA TYR A 182 10.94 -1.30 -21.25
C TYR A 182 10.90 -1.08 -19.74
N VAL A 183 11.64 -1.90 -18.99
CA VAL A 183 11.74 -1.87 -17.53
C VAL A 183 13.15 -2.31 -17.08
N LYS A 184 13.52 -1.97 -15.86
CA LYS A 184 14.70 -2.53 -15.20
C LYS A 184 14.28 -3.51 -14.11
N LEU A 185 14.73 -4.76 -14.25
CA LEU A 185 14.44 -5.89 -13.37
C LEU A 185 15.49 -5.99 -12.28
N PHE A 186 15.04 -6.11 -11.03
CA PHE A 186 15.86 -6.31 -9.85
C PHE A 186 15.47 -7.60 -9.14
N ARG A 187 16.38 -8.11 -8.31
CA ARG A 187 16.12 -9.27 -7.44
C ARG A 187 16.56 -8.99 -6.02
N THR A 188 15.74 -9.47 -5.08
CA THR A 188 16.13 -9.58 -3.68
C THR A 188 15.89 -11.00 -3.19
N LYS A 189 16.56 -11.36 -2.11
CA LYS A 189 16.37 -12.63 -1.44
C LYS A 189 15.74 -12.36 -0.08
N LEU A 190 14.54 -12.88 0.15
CA LEU A 190 13.90 -12.86 1.46
C LEU A 190 13.87 -14.28 2.00
N LYS A 191 14.68 -14.55 3.03
CA LYS A 191 14.97 -15.92 3.51
C LYS A 191 15.52 -16.76 2.35
N ASP A 192 14.76 -17.77 1.91
CA ASP A 192 15.12 -18.67 0.80
C ASP A 192 14.30 -18.44 -0.48
N GLN A 193 13.45 -17.41 -0.50
CA GLN A 193 12.64 -17.09 -1.68
C GLN A 193 13.25 -15.92 -2.45
N LEU A 194 13.48 -16.14 -3.74
CA LEU A 194 13.79 -15.07 -4.68
C LEU A 194 12.53 -14.23 -4.91
N ARG A 195 12.68 -12.91 -4.78
CA ARG A 195 11.67 -11.92 -5.11
C ARG A 195 12.17 -11.11 -6.30
N HIS A 196 11.26 -10.83 -7.23
CA HIS A 196 11.55 -10.08 -8.44
C HIS A 196 10.83 -8.75 -8.38
N TYR A 197 11.48 -7.69 -8.84
CA TYR A 197 10.91 -6.36 -8.88
C TYR A 197 11.20 -5.70 -10.21
N ILE A 198 10.28 -4.90 -10.71
CA ILE A 198 10.50 -4.06 -11.88
C ILE A 198 10.48 -2.59 -11.46
N SER A 199 11.37 -1.81 -12.06
CA SER A 199 11.34 -0.36 -12.05
C SER A 199 11.11 0.16 -13.46
N ALA A 200 10.31 1.22 -13.59
CA ALA A 200 10.18 1.98 -14.82
C ALA A 200 9.96 3.45 -14.48
N LEU A 201 10.77 4.31 -15.10
CA LEU A 201 10.70 5.76 -14.95
C LEU A 201 10.05 6.37 -16.21
N PRO A 202 9.66 7.66 -16.18
CA PRO A 202 9.00 8.30 -17.32
C PRO A 202 9.81 8.27 -18.62
N ASN A 203 11.14 8.26 -18.50
CA ASN A 203 12.08 8.14 -19.62
C ASN A 203 12.88 6.81 -19.54
N ASP A 204 13.18 6.23 -20.71
CA ASP A 204 13.96 5.01 -20.84
C ASP A 204 15.40 5.19 -20.34
N GLU A 205 16.03 6.34 -20.58
CA GLU A 205 17.39 6.62 -20.06
C GLU A 205 17.41 6.66 -18.54
N GLN A 206 16.39 7.26 -17.92
CA GLN A 206 16.24 7.23 -16.45
C GLN A 206 16.00 5.81 -15.94
N THR A 207 15.25 4.99 -16.69
CA THR A 207 15.04 3.58 -16.36
C THR A 207 16.33 2.78 -16.42
N LYS A 208 17.19 3.03 -17.42
CA LYS A 208 18.51 2.39 -17.54
C LYS A 208 19.44 2.80 -16.39
N SER A 209 19.47 4.09 -16.06
CA SER A 209 20.34 4.64 -15.02
C SER A 209 19.91 4.29 -13.59
N PHE A 210 18.63 3.95 -13.36
CA PHE A 210 18.10 3.58 -12.05
C PHE A 210 18.88 2.39 -11.47
N GLY A 211 19.66 2.60 -10.42
CA GLY A 211 20.63 1.62 -9.92
C GLY A 211 20.12 0.79 -8.74
N SER A 212 21.00 -0.07 -8.22
CA SER A 212 20.79 -0.86 -6.99
C SER A 212 20.52 0.02 -5.76
N ARG A 213 21.16 1.19 -5.68
CA ARG A 213 20.92 2.19 -4.64
C ARG A 213 19.51 2.77 -4.70
N ASP A 214 19.08 3.21 -5.88
CA ASP A 214 17.72 3.79 -6.07
C ASP A 214 16.65 2.73 -5.80
N PHE A 215 16.91 1.49 -6.24
CA PHE A 215 16.07 0.34 -5.94
C PHE A 215 15.91 0.13 -4.44
N THR A 216 17.02 0.06 -3.70
CA THR A 216 17.02 -0.14 -2.25
C THR A 216 16.24 0.97 -1.54
N GLU A 217 16.46 2.23 -1.91
CA GLU A 217 15.77 3.36 -1.30
C GLU A 217 14.24 3.29 -1.52
N GLN A 218 13.79 3.00 -2.75
CA GLN A 218 12.36 2.87 -3.04
C GLN A 218 11.74 1.63 -2.37
N HIS A 219 12.51 0.54 -2.26
CA HIS A 219 12.10 -0.69 -1.58
C HIS A 219 11.94 -0.46 -0.07
N ASP A 220 12.88 0.22 0.58
CA ASP A 220 12.82 0.57 2.01
C ASP A 220 11.64 1.52 2.32
N ARG A 221 11.37 2.47 1.42
CA ARG A 221 10.18 3.34 1.54
C ARG A 221 8.89 2.55 1.42
N HIS A 222 8.83 1.56 0.52
CA HIS A 222 7.67 0.68 0.40
C HIS A 222 7.42 -0.12 1.68
N TRP A 223 8.48 -0.64 2.31
CA TRP A 223 8.39 -1.43 3.55
C TRP A 223 7.68 -0.70 4.71
N GLN A 224 7.63 0.63 4.68
CA GLN A 224 6.90 1.43 5.69
C GLN A 224 5.39 1.11 5.72
N ILE A 225 4.77 0.74 4.60
CA ILE A 225 3.35 0.36 4.58
C ILE A 225 3.09 -0.93 5.36
N GLU A 226 4.04 -1.87 5.34
CA GLU A 226 3.94 -3.10 6.12
C GLU A 226 4.04 -2.83 7.63
N GLN A 227 4.92 -1.90 8.02
CA GLN A 227 5.02 -1.47 9.42
C GLN A 227 3.74 -0.75 9.86
N TYR A 228 3.16 0.09 9.00
CA TYR A 228 1.86 0.70 9.24
C TYR A 228 0.76 -0.35 9.45
N HIS A 229 0.64 -1.36 8.58
CA HIS A 229 -0.36 -2.42 8.72
C HIS A 229 -0.20 -3.21 10.02
N ARG A 230 1.04 -3.41 10.49
CA ARG A 230 1.32 -4.01 11.80
C ARG A 230 0.88 -3.09 12.95
N ALA A 231 1.22 -1.81 12.86
CA ALA A 231 0.94 -0.80 13.88
C ALA A 231 -0.55 -0.60 14.12
N ILE A 232 -1.36 -0.46 13.07
CA ILE A 232 -2.81 -0.24 13.22
C ILE A 232 -3.51 -1.43 13.89
N LYS A 233 -2.97 -2.64 13.71
CA LYS A 233 -3.47 -3.86 14.36
C LYS A 233 -3.06 -3.94 15.83
N GLN A 234 -1.79 -3.69 16.12
CA GLN A 234 -1.22 -3.88 17.45
C GLN A 234 -1.48 -2.72 18.40
N VAL A 235 -1.48 -1.49 17.89
CA VAL A 235 -1.50 -0.26 18.69
C VAL A 235 -2.82 0.49 18.54
N CYS A 236 -3.38 0.56 17.33
CA CYS A 236 -4.60 1.33 17.07
C CYS A 236 -5.89 0.51 17.18
N ASN A 237 -5.79 -0.77 17.57
CA ASN A 237 -6.94 -1.65 17.81
C ASN A 237 -7.93 -1.72 16.64
N ILE A 238 -7.44 -1.61 15.40
CA ILE A 238 -8.30 -1.56 14.20
C ILE A 238 -9.17 -2.82 14.04
N GLU A 239 -8.72 -3.96 14.58
CA GLU A 239 -9.44 -5.24 14.55
C GLU A 239 -10.42 -5.39 15.74
N GLN A 240 -10.27 -4.59 16.81
CA GLN A 240 -11.06 -4.73 18.03
C GLN A 240 -12.35 -3.90 17.98
N PHE A 241 -13.34 -4.39 17.25
CA PHE A 241 -14.68 -3.83 17.22
C PHE A 241 -15.76 -4.89 17.02
N GLN A 242 -16.96 -4.57 17.52
CA GLN A 242 -18.14 -5.44 17.45
C GLN A 242 -19.28 -4.87 16.58
N VAL A 243 -19.14 -3.63 16.08
CA VAL A 243 -20.11 -3.00 15.18
C VAL A 243 -20.26 -3.78 13.86
N ARG A 244 -21.47 -3.75 13.29
CA ARG A 244 -21.84 -4.64 12.16
C ARG A 244 -22.29 -3.91 10.88
N SER A 245 -22.73 -2.65 10.99
CA SER A 245 -23.23 -1.87 9.86
C SER A 245 -22.08 -1.33 9.00
N LYS A 246 -22.32 -1.12 7.70
CA LYS A 246 -21.30 -0.59 6.77
C LYS A 246 -20.70 0.73 7.27
N GLY A 247 -21.55 1.67 7.69
CA GLY A 247 -21.12 2.98 8.19
C GLY A 247 -20.28 2.86 9.47
N ALA A 248 -20.76 2.14 10.47
CA ALA A 248 -20.05 2.00 11.74
C ALA A 248 -18.70 1.30 11.59
N ILE A 249 -18.61 0.28 10.73
CA ILE A 249 -17.34 -0.36 10.42
C ILE A 249 -16.38 0.64 9.77
N LYS A 250 -16.81 1.34 8.71
CA LYS A 250 -15.95 2.33 8.04
C LYS A 250 -15.46 3.42 9.00
N ASN A 251 -16.33 3.91 9.88
CA ASN A 251 -15.98 4.95 10.85
C ASN A 251 -15.04 4.44 11.95
N HIS A 252 -15.19 3.19 12.40
CA HIS A 252 -14.22 2.58 13.33
C HIS A 252 -12.84 2.47 12.68
N LEU A 253 -12.79 1.98 11.44
CA LEU A 253 -11.54 1.86 10.70
C LEU A 253 -10.90 3.24 10.50
N PHE A 254 -11.67 4.23 10.08
CA PHE A 254 -11.21 5.62 9.97
C PHE A 254 -10.61 6.13 11.29
N ALA A 255 -11.33 6.00 12.41
CA ALA A 255 -10.87 6.46 13.71
C ALA A 255 -9.55 5.78 14.14
N ALA A 256 -9.42 4.46 13.91
CA ALA A 256 -8.19 3.73 14.19
C ALA A 256 -7.02 4.21 13.32
N ILE A 257 -7.25 4.48 12.03
CA ILE A 257 -6.24 5.02 11.11
C ILE A 257 -5.84 6.45 11.54
N CYS A 258 -6.80 7.29 11.93
CA CYS A 258 -6.52 8.61 12.49
C CYS A 258 -5.69 8.51 13.78
N GLY A 259 -5.93 7.51 14.63
CA GLY A 259 -5.09 7.20 15.78
C GLY A 259 -3.63 7.03 15.39
N PHE A 260 -3.35 6.27 14.31
CA PHE A 260 -2.00 6.13 13.77
C PHE A 260 -1.45 7.46 13.23
N VAL A 261 -2.25 8.24 12.49
CA VAL A 261 -1.83 9.57 11.98
C VAL A 261 -1.37 10.46 13.13
N GLN A 262 -2.10 10.48 14.25
CA GLN A 262 -1.71 11.27 15.42
C GLN A 262 -0.42 10.76 16.08
N LEU A 263 -0.23 9.44 16.16
CA LEU A 263 1.04 8.86 16.62
C LEU A 263 2.22 9.27 15.72
N GLN A 264 2.04 9.28 14.41
CA GLN A 264 3.07 9.75 13.47
C GLN A 264 3.36 11.25 13.65
N LYS A 265 2.33 12.08 13.83
CA LYS A 265 2.52 13.52 14.11
C LYS A 265 3.35 13.75 15.38
N LEU A 266 3.10 12.98 16.43
CA LEU A 266 3.91 13.04 17.67
C LEU A 266 5.35 12.58 17.44
N SER A 267 5.56 11.54 16.61
CA SER A 267 6.90 11.08 16.26
C SER A 267 7.67 12.11 15.43
N PHE A 268 7.02 12.78 14.47
CA PHE A 268 7.66 13.82 13.66
C PHE A 268 7.99 15.08 14.45
N ALA A 269 7.26 15.33 15.53
CA ALA A 269 7.53 16.41 16.47
C ALA A 269 8.54 16.01 17.56
N GLU A 270 9.17 14.83 17.45
CA GLU A 270 10.14 14.28 18.41
C GLU A 270 9.60 14.15 19.85
N VAL A 271 8.27 14.19 20.02
CA VAL A 271 7.60 14.00 21.33
C VAL A 271 7.70 12.56 21.79
N ILE A 272 7.79 11.62 20.84
CA ILE A 272 8.06 10.20 21.09
C ILE A 272 9.24 9.76 20.22
N SER A 273 10.20 9.05 20.81
CA SER A 273 11.46 8.66 20.14
C SER A 273 11.35 7.37 19.31
N ASN A 274 10.18 6.74 19.29
CA ASN A 274 9.72 5.72 18.35
C ASN A 274 8.40 5.18 18.92
N GLY A 275 7.30 5.21 18.17
CA GLY A 275 6.02 4.61 18.59
C GLY A 275 6.04 3.08 18.75
N TYR A 276 7.21 2.43 18.66
CA TYR A 276 7.40 0.99 18.51
C TYR A 276 8.49 0.39 19.42
N VAL A 277 8.71 0.92 20.62
CA VAL A 277 9.55 0.22 21.61
C VAL A 277 8.72 -0.86 22.32
N THR A 278 8.44 -1.98 21.65
CA THR A 278 8.18 -3.35 22.15
C THR A 278 7.68 -4.20 20.94
N VAL A 279 8.19 -5.36 20.55
CA VAL A 279 8.89 -6.48 21.20
C VAL A 279 9.88 -7.07 20.18
N LYS A 280 11.16 -7.20 20.53
CA LYS A 280 12.08 -8.11 19.82
C LYS A 280 11.73 -9.54 20.25
N TYR A 281 11.50 -10.40 19.26
CA TYR A 281 11.41 -11.88 19.26
C TYR A 281 10.90 -12.57 20.53
#